data_AF-A0A832SDI1-F1
#
_entry.id   AF-A0A832SDI1-F1
#
_cell.length_a   1.000
_cell.length_b   1.000
_cell.length_c   1.000
_cell.angle_alpha   90.00
_cell.angle_beta   90.00
_cell.angle_gamma   90.00
#
_symmetry.space_group_name_H-M   'P 1'
#
loop_
_entity.id
_entity.type
_entity.pdbx_description
1 polymer ?
#
loop_
_entity_poly.entity_id
_entity_poly.type
_entity_poly.pdbx_seq_one_letter_code
_entity_poly.pdbx_strand_id
1 'polypeptide(L)'
;QRTKNEIPVISKKRISKVEKTSKLQKINILFELERKIIEILLLYGHKEEQFEELVLKNDDNGNVLLEPVLVKSIVHKKIFLDLQQDEIEFTNDSFKILYKKIIQEFQENEKLVLDVFLNSMDIELSNQVTSILMSEDQYQLHDWLSKDILVKDKNEVVGQLVTETILSLRTYLINEKVKELQTETKKNNTDNSEILKEINDYYKLKSLLYEKLNRVI
;
A
#
# COMPACT_ATOMS: atom_id res chain seq x y z
N GLN A 1 36.22 74.70 7.04
CA GLN A 1 34.95 74.58 7.79
C GLN A 1 33.98 73.74 6.97
N ARG A 2 33.56 72.58 7.48
CA ARG A 2 32.27 71.89 7.28
C ARG A 2 32.38 70.44 7.79
N THR A 3 31.91 70.31 9.02
CA THR A 3 31.43 69.16 9.82
C THR A 3 31.05 67.90 9.03
N LYS A 4 31.70 66.76 9.30
CA LYS A 4 31.35 65.69 10.28
C LYS A 4 30.14 64.84 9.85
N ASN A 5 30.48 63.58 9.53
CA ASN A 5 29.63 62.45 9.17
C ASN A 5 28.52 62.16 10.18
N GLU A 6 27.29 62.06 9.70
CA GLU A 6 26.21 61.32 10.34
C GLU A 6 25.85 60.13 9.44
N ILE A 7 26.06 58.92 9.96
CA ILE A 7 25.63 57.67 9.34
C ILE A 7 24.18 57.42 9.81
N PRO A 8 23.20 57.21 8.91
CA PRO A 8 21.89 56.79 9.34
C PRO A 8 21.94 55.31 9.75
N VAL A 9 21.46 55.06 10.97
CA VAL A 9 21.32 53.75 11.61
C VAL A 9 20.43 52.84 10.75
N ILE A 10 21.03 51.81 10.15
CA ILE A 10 20.27 50.70 9.55
C ILE A 10 19.79 49.82 10.69
N SER A 11 18.49 49.87 10.93
CA SER A 11 17.80 49.04 11.91
C SER A 11 17.98 47.56 11.57
N LYS A 12 18.37 46.77 12.57
CA LYS A 12 18.38 45.30 12.53
C LYS A 12 16.98 44.81 12.15
N LYS A 13 16.78 44.51 10.88
CA LYS A 13 15.59 43.80 10.40
C LYS A 13 15.58 42.44 11.09
N ARG A 14 14.67 42.27 12.05
CA ARG A 14 14.36 40.99 12.70
C ARG A 14 14.11 39.97 11.59
N ILE A 15 14.97 38.97 11.52
CA ILE A 15 14.67 37.73 10.80
C ILE A 15 13.48 37.13 11.55
N SER A 16 12.28 37.33 11.01
CA SER A 16 11.07 36.70 11.50
C SER A 16 11.28 35.20 11.43
N LYS A 17 11.38 34.58 12.60
CA LYS A 17 11.37 33.14 12.80
C LYS A 17 10.20 32.59 11.99
N VAL A 18 10.50 31.85 10.92
CA VAL A 18 9.50 31.09 10.18
C VAL A 18 8.90 30.13 11.20
N GLU A 19 7.66 30.40 11.61
CA GLU A 19 6.87 29.44 12.35
C GLU A 19 6.76 28.21 11.46
N LYS A 20 7.35 27.09 11.89
CA LYS A 20 7.06 25.78 11.34
C LYS A 20 5.60 25.45 11.68
N THR A 21 4.67 26.03 10.93
CA THR A 21 3.43 25.33 10.59
C THR A 21 3.86 24.20 9.66
N SER A 22 3.45 22.96 9.83
CA SER A 22 2.26 22.39 10.42
C SER A 22 2.65 21.08 11.11
N LYS A 23 1.80 20.64 12.07
CA LYS A 23 1.83 19.27 12.57
C LYS A 23 1.76 18.35 11.35
N LEU A 24 2.84 17.63 11.04
CA LEU A 24 2.81 16.49 10.14
C LEU A 24 1.74 15.55 10.69
N GLN A 25 0.55 15.52 10.09
CA GLN A 25 -0.44 14.50 10.39
C GLN A 25 0.26 13.17 10.15
N LYS A 26 0.28 12.32 11.19
CA LYS A 26 0.80 10.97 11.07
C LYS A 26 -0.14 10.22 10.12
N ILE A 27 0.23 10.12 8.85
CA ILE A 27 -0.53 9.39 7.84
C ILE A 27 -0.66 7.95 8.33
N ASN A 28 -1.89 7.43 8.32
CA ASN A 28 -2.15 6.03 8.65
C ASN A 28 -1.93 5.20 7.38
N ILE A 29 -0.73 4.66 7.23
CA ILE A 29 -0.31 3.93 6.03
C ILE A 29 -1.23 2.73 5.76
N LEU A 30 -1.62 2.00 6.80
CA LEU A 30 -2.53 0.85 6.65
C LEU A 30 -3.87 1.28 6.07
N PHE A 31 -4.44 2.36 6.60
CA PHE A 31 -5.69 2.91 6.10
C PHE A 31 -5.59 3.32 4.62
N GLU A 32 -4.50 3.96 4.21
CA GLU A 32 -4.31 4.35 2.81
C GLU A 32 -4.16 3.14 1.89
N LEU A 33 -3.45 2.09 2.32
CA LEU A 33 -3.32 0.85 1.55
C LEU A 33 -4.66 0.12 1.44
N GLU A 34 -5.41 0.00 2.54
CA GLU A 34 -6.75 -0.57 2.53
C GLU A 34 -7.69 0.24 1.62
N ARG A 35 -7.68 1.57 1.75
CA ARG A 35 -8.44 2.48 0.87
C ARG A 35 -8.08 2.26 -0.60
N LYS A 36 -6.79 2.11 -0.92
CA LYS A 36 -6.31 1.88 -2.28
C LYS A 36 -6.79 0.55 -2.84
N ILE A 37 -6.85 -0.51 -2.04
CA ILE A 37 -7.41 -1.80 -2.47
C ILE A 37 -8.89 -1.65 -2.83
N ILE A 38 -9.68 -0.95 -2.00
CA ILE A 38 -11.10 -0.68 -2.30
C ILE A 38 -11.25 0.12 -3.59
N GLU A 39 -10.43 1.16 -3.77
CA GLU A 39 -10.40 1.97 -4.99
C GLU A 39 -10.12 1.14 -6.25
N ILE A 40 -9.07 0.30 -6.20
CA ILE A 40 -8.71 -0.60 -7.31
C ILE A 40 -9.86 -1.55 -7.64
N LEU A 41 -10.52 -2.13 -6.63
CA LEU A 41 -11.64 -3.04 -6.83
C LEU A 41 -12.84 -2.34 -7.50
N LEU A 42 -13.15 -1.11 -7.10
CA LEU A 42 -14.24 -0.32 -7.67
C LEU A 42 -13.97 0.08 -9.13
N LEU A 43 -12.77 0.55 -9.43
CA LEU A 43 -12.41 1.08 -10.76
C LEU A 43 -12.05 -0.02 -11.76
N TYR A 44 -11.32 -1.04 -11.29
CA TYR A 44 -10.63 -2.00 -12.14
C TYR A 44 -10.98 -3.45 -11.84
N GLY A 45 -11.84 -3.73 -10.85
CA GLY A 45 -12.10 -5.09 -10.39
C GLY A 45 -12.56 -6.08 -11.48
N HIS A 46 -13.27 -5.61 -12.52
CA HIS A 46 -13.73 -6.45 -13.64
C HIS A 46 -12.68 -6.66 -14.75
N LYS A 47 -11.56 -5.94 -14.72
CA LYS A 47 -10.54 -6.03 -15.78
C LYS A 47 -9.76 -7.33 -15.66
N GLU A 48 -9.47 -7.92 -16.82
CA GLU A 48 -8.50 -9.01 -16.94
C GLU A 48 -7.13 -8.39 -17.17
N GLU A 49 -6.15 -8.79 -16.36
CA GLU A 49 -4.78 -8.27 -16.39
C GLU A 49 -3.77 -9.43 -16.31
N GLN A 50 -2.52 -9.14 -16.65
CA GLN A 50 -1.40 -10.06 -16.46
C GLN A 50 -0.66 -9.74 -15.17
N PHE A 51 -0.36 -10.78 -14.38
CA PHE A 51 0.34 -10.68 -13.11
C PHE A 51 1.61 -11.54 -13.16
N GLU A 52 2.72 -11.01 -12.65
CA GLU A 52 3.93 -11.79 -12.47
C GLU A 52 3.88 -12.60 -11.16
N GLU A 53 3.90 -13.91 -11.29
CA GLU A 53 3.94 -14.86 -10.18
C GLU A 53 5.22 -15.67 -10.21
N LEU A 54 5.72 -16.05 -9.03
CA LEU A 54 6.91 -16.90 -8.91
C LEU A 54 6.44 -18.34 -8.71
N VAL A 55 6.89 -19.24 -9.58
CA VAL A 55 6.59 -20.67 -9.49
C VAL A 55 7.88 -21.47 -9.29
N LEU A 56 7.77 -22.54 -8.51
CA LEU A 56 8.85 -23.51 -8.36
C LEU A 56 8.84 -24.44 -9.58
N LYS A 57 9.95 -24.49 -10.31
CA LYS A 57 10.18 -25.43 -11.39
C LYS A 57 11.46 -26.22 -11.14
N ASN A 58 11.48 -27.46 -11.59
CA ASN A 58 12.70 -28.26 -11.60
C ASN A 58 13.48 -27.94 -12.87
N ASP A 59 14.78 -27.69 -12.74
CA ASP A 59 15.68 -27.66 -13.87
C ASP A 59 15.98 -29.07 -14.40
N ASP A 60 16.65 -29.15 -15.55
CA ASP A 60 17.03 -30.42 -16.18
C ASP A 60 17.97 -31.28 -15.30
N ASN A 61 18.55 -30.69 -14.25
CA ASN A 61 19.44 -31.36 -13.29
C ASN A 61 18.71 -31.79 -12.00
N GLY A 62 17.41 -31.53 -11.88
CA GLY A 62 16.60 -31.85 -10.70
C GLY A 62 16.70 -30.84 -9.55
N ASN A 63 17.29 -29.66 -9.77
CA ASN A 63 17.28 -28.56 -8.80
C ASN A 63 15.98 -27.77 -8.89
N VAL A 64 15.46 -27.32 -7.75
CA VAL A 64 14.27 -26.46 -7.70
C VAL A 64 14.68 -24.99 -7.86
N LEU A 65 14.20 -24.35 -8.92
CA LEU A 65 14.39 -22.93 -9.22
C LEU A 65 13.06 -22.17 -9.12
N LEU A 66 13.14 -20.90 -8.72
CA LEU A 66 12.04 -19.96 -8.76
C LEU A 66 12.06 -19.21 -10.09
N GLU A 67 11.06 -19.43 -10.93
CA GLU A 67 10.90 -18.72 -12.21
C GLU A 67 9.69 -17.78 -12.17
N PRO A 68 9.83 -16.54 -12.68
CA PRO A 68 8.69 -15.67 -12.92
C PRO A 68 7.86 -16.19 -14.10
N VAL A 69 6.55 -16.22 -13.93
CA VAL A 69 5.58 -16.55 -14.99
C VAL A 69 4.47 -15.51 -15.01
N LEU A 70 4.00 -15.18 -16.21
CA LEU A 70 2.85 -14.30 -16.39
C LEU A 70 1.56 -15.11 -16.30
N VAL A 71 0.72 -14.78 -15.32
CA VAL A 71 -0.58 -15.38 -15.09
C VAL A 71 -1.66 -14.37 -15.42
N LYS A 72 -2.61 -14.75 -16.28
CA LYS A 72 -3.80 -13.93 -16.54
C LYS A 72 -4.84 -14.17 -15.46
N SER A 73 -5.37 -13.09 -14.89
CA SER A 73 -6.45 -13.17 -13.90
C SER A 73 -7.30 -11.91 -13.94
N ILE A 74 -8.52 -12.02 -13.42
CA ILE A 74 -9.39 -10.85 -13.22
C ILE A 74 -8.96 -10.17 -11.91
N VAL A 75 -8.84 -8.84 -11.91
CA VAL A 75 -8.31 -8.05 -10.78
C VAL A 75 -8.98 -8.40 -9.44
N HIS A 76 -10.32 -8.45 -9.38
CA HIS A 76 -10.99 -8.78 -8.11
C HIS A 76 -10.68 -10.21 -7.62
N LYS A 77 -10.52 -11.17 -8.54
CA LYS A 77 -10.15 -12.55 -8.20
C LYS A 77 -8.72 -12.61 -7.69
N LYS A 78 -7.80 -11.89 -8.35
CA LYS A 78 -6.40 -11.82 -7.94
C LYS A 78 -6.27 -11.24 -6.53
N ILE A 79 -6.87 -10.07 -6.28
CA ILE A 79 -6.88 -9.44 -4.95
C ILE A 79 -7.50 -10.37 -3.91
N PHE A 80 -8.65 -10.98 -4.22
CA PHE A 80 -9.31 -11.91 -3.31
C PHE A 80 -8.40 -13.09 -2.93
N LEU A 81 -7.79 -13.75 -3.92
CA LEU A 81 -6.89 -14.88 -3.68
C LEU A 81 -5.65 -14.48 -2.88
N ASP A 82 -5.02 -13.36 -3.22
CA ASP A 82 -3.82 -12.90 -2.53
C ASP A 82 -4.10 -12.55 -1.05
N LEU A 83 -5.24 -11.91 -0.76
CA LEU A 83 -5.63 -11.61 0.62
C LEU A 83 -6.04 -12.86 1.41
N GLN A 84 -6.76 -13.79 0.77
CA GLN A 84 -7.17 -15.06 1.40
C GLN A 84 -5.96 -15.95 1.72
N GLN A 85 -4.99 -16.03 0.82
CA GLN A 85 -3.78 -16.82 1.01
C GLN A 85 -2.98 -16.37 2.25
N ASP A 86 -2.98 -15.07 2.53
CA ASP A 86 -2.29 -14.48 3.68
C ASP A 86 -3.18 -14.33 4.92
N GLU A 87 -4.45 -14.77 4.85
CA GLU A 87 -5.46 -14.59 5.90
C GLU A 87 -5.63 -13.12 6.34
N ILE A 88 -5.46 -12.17 5.41
CA ILE A 88 -5.55 -10.75 5.70
C ILE A 88 -7.01 -10.30 5.77
N GLU A 89 -7.37 -9.68 6.89
CA GLU A 89 -8.62 -8.94 7.06
C GLU A 89 -8.34 -7.44 7.15
N PHE A 90 -9.21 -6.63 6.53
CA PHE A 90 -9.18 -5.18 6.70
C PHE A 90 -9.35 -4.81 8.17
N THR A 91 -8.71 -3.73 8.61
CA THR A 91 -8.82 -3.24 9.99
C THR A 91 -9.90 -2.18 10.14
N ASN A 92 -10.15 -1.39 9.08
CA ASN A 92 -11.26 -0.44 9.06
C ASN A 92 -12.60 -1.15 8.83
N ASP A 93 -13.56 -0.95 9.73
CA ASP A 93 -14.85 -1.64 9.68
C ASP A 93 -15.66 -1.30 8.43
N SER A 94 -15.63 -0.04 7.96
CA SER A 94 -16.30 0.35 6.73
C SER A 94 -15.66 -0.32 5.51
N PHE A 95 -14.33 -0.41 5.46
CA PHE A 95 -13.64 -1.14 4.37
C PHE A 95 -13.91 -2.64 4.40
N LYS A 96 -14.03 -3.27 5.58
CA LYS A 96 -14.48 -4.68 5.67
C LYS A 96 -15.84 -4.88 5.02
N ILE A 97 -16.79 -3.99 5.31
CA ILE A 97 -18.15 -4.06 4.76
C ILE A 97 -18.13 -3.83 3.25
N LEU A 98 -17.42 -2.79 2.79
CA LEU A 98 -17.28 -2.47 1.37
C LEU A 98 -16.63 -3.62 0.61
N TYR A 99 -15.51 -4.15 1.08
CA TYR A 99 -14.83 -5.27 0.45
C TYR A 99 -15.77 -6.47 0.26
N LYS A 100 -16.49 -6.88 1.31
CA LYS A 100 -17.44 -7.99 1.24
C LYS A 100 -18.54 -7.74 0.20
N LYS A 101 -19.14 -6.55 0.21
CA LYS A 101 -20.17 -6.16 -0.77
C LYS A 101 -19.64 -6.15 -2.20
N ILE A 102 -18.45 -5.60 -2.43
CA ILE A 102 -17.83 -5.53 -3.76
C ILE A 102 -17.55 -6.94 -4.29
N ILE A 103 -16.95 -7.81 -3.48
CA ILE A 103 -16.66 -9.19 -3.89
C ILE A 103 -17.95 -9.97 -4.16
N GLN A 104 -18.98 -9.81 -3.32
CA GLN A 104 -20.28 -10.43 -3.54
C GLN A 104 -20.89 -9.98 -4.88
N GLU A 105 -20.87 -8.67 -5.16
CA GLU A 105 -21.37 -8.12 -6.42
C GLU A 105 -20.65 -8.72 -7.64
N PHE A 106 -19.32 -8.87 -7.58
CA PHE A 106 -18.55 -9.51 -8.64
C PHE A 106 -18.85 -11.00 -8.80
N GLN A 107 -19.17 -11.71 -7.71
CA GLN A 107 -19.55 -13.12 -7.75
C GLN A 107 -20.94 -13.33 -8.37
N GLU A 108 -21.88 -12.41 -8.10
CA GLU A 108 -23.27 -12.50 -8.57
C GLU A 108 -23.43 -11.99 -10.00
N ASN A 109 -22.81 -10.86 -10.34
CA ASN A 109 -23.11 -10.12 -11.57
C ASN A 109 -21.91 -10.01 -12.54
N GLU A 110 -20.76 -10.61 -12.21
CA GLU A 110 -19.47 -10.56 -12.93
C GLU A 110 -18.84 -9.16 -13.13
N LYS A 111 -19.66 -8.11 -13.06
CA LYS A 111 -19.29 -6.70 -13.20
C LYS A 111 -20.01 -5.87 -12.14
N LEU A 112 -19.31 -4.86 -11.65
CA LEU A 112 -19.85 -3.90 -10.71
C LEU A 112 -20.33 -2.67 -11.47
N VAL A 113 -21.64 -2.41 -11.43
CA VAL A 113 -22.23 -1.17 -11.95
C VAL A 113 -22.31 -0.16 -10.82
N LEU A 114 -21.42 0.85 -10.84
CA LEU A 114 -21.22 1.78 -9.72
C LEU A 114 -22.53 2.44 -9.24
N ASP A 115 -23.38 2.91 -10.14
CA ASP A 115 -24.63 3.57 -9.76
C ASP A 115 -25.59 2.63 -9.02
N VAL A 116 -25.71 1.38 -9.48
CA VAL A 116 -26.55 0.36 -8.83
C VAL A 116 -25.96 -0.03 -7.49
N PHE A 117 -24.64 -0.19 -7.45
CA PHE A 117 -23.90 -0.53 -6.24
C PHE A 117 -24.02 0.55 -5.17
N LEU A 118 -23.86 1.83 -5.51
CA LEU A 118 -24.02 2.96 -4.60
C LEU A 118 -25.46 3.09 -4.07
N ASN A 119 -26.45 2.76 -4.88
CA ASN A 119 -27.86 2.81 -4.47
C ASN A 119 -28.27 1.62 -3.57
N SER A 120 -27.49 0.53 -3.52
CA SER A 120 -27.76 -0.64 -2.68
C SER A 120 -27.13 -0.56 -1.27
N MET A 121 -26.43 0.53 -0.98
CA MET A 121 -25.74 0.77 0.28
C MET A 121 -26.40 1.88 1.10
N ASP A 122 -26.03 1.97 2.37
CA ASP A 122 -26.42 3.11 3.20
C ASP A 122 -25.70 4.39 2.75
N ILE A 123 -26.26 5.53 3.18
CA ILE A 123 -25.79 6.86 2.77
C ILE A 123 -24.33 7.09 3.21
N GLU A 124 -23.92 6.54 4.35
CA GLU A 124 -22.57 6.73 4.89
C GLU A 124 -21.51 6.02 4.03
N LEU A 125 -21.73 4.75 3.70
CA LEU A 125 -20.86 3.96 2.83
C LEU A 125 -20.84 4.51 1.41
N SER A 126 -21.97 4.94 0.87
CA SER A 126 -22.03 5.53 -0.49
C SER A 126 -21.27 6.85 -0.57
N ASN A 127 -21.34 7.68 0.48
CA ASN A 127 -20.53 8.89 0.58
C ASN A 127 -19.04 8.56 0.68
N GLN A 128 -18.68 7.53 1.45
CA GLN A 128 -17.30 7.08 1.56
C GLN A 128 -16.75 6.59 0.23
N VAL A 129 -17.50 5.76 -0.50
CA VAL A 129 -17.11 5.29 -1.85
C VAL A 129 -16.95 6.47 -2.80
N THR A 130 -17.88 7.42 -2.79
CA THR A 130 -17.77 8.64 -3.60
C THR A 130 -16.51 9.42 -3.24
N SER A 131 -16.20 9.57 -1.95
CA SER A 131 -14.97 10.24 -1.50
C SER A 131 -13.72 9.50 -1.96
N ILE A 132 -13.72 8.17 -1.92
CA ILE A 132 -12.61 7.34 -2.43
C ILE A 132 -12.40 7.66 -3.91
N LEU A 133 -13.45 7.55 -4.73
CA LEU A 133 -13.37 7.76 -6.19
C LEU A 133 -13.03 9.22 -6.57
N MET A 134 -13.55 10.21 -5.84
CA MET A 134 -13.27 11.63 -6.11
C MET A 134 -11.84 12.04 -5.74
N SER A 135 -11.15 11.24 -4.93
CA SER A 135 -9.74 11.50 -4.59
C SER A 135 -8.78 11.00 -5.68
N GLU A 136 -9.29 10.42 -6.78
CA GLU A 136 -8.47 9.91 -7.90
C GLU A 136 -7.55 11.00 -8.52
N ASP A 137 -7.93 12.27 -8.41
CA ASP A 137 -7.16 13.41 -8.92
C ASP A 137 -5.98 13.85 -8.02
N GLN A 138 -5.81 13.27 -6.83
CA GLN A 138 -4.75 13.64 -5.89
C GLN A 138 -4.10 12.38 -5.30
N TYR A 139 -2.76 12.34 -5.27
CA TYR A 139 -1.89 11.33 -4.62
C TYR A 139 -1.52 10.09 -5.48
N GLN A 140 -0.34 10.04 -6.11
CA GLN A 140 1.01 9.96 -5.52
C GLN A 140 1.21 8.89 -4.42
N LEU A 141 0.54 7.72 -4.51
CA LEU A 141 1.04 6.56 -3.77
C LEU A 141 2.38 6.03 -4.37
N HIS A 142 2.65 6.40 -5.63
CA HIS A 142 3.86 6.06 -6.37
C HIS A 142 5.16 6.58 -5.72
N ASP A 143 5.09 7.67 -4.94
CA ASP A 143 6.27 8.35 -4.41
C ASP A 143 6.71 7.88 -3.01
N TRP A 144 5.88 7.12 -2.29
CA TRP A 144 6.13 6.89 -0.86
C TRP A 144 6.85 5.58 -0.53
N LEU A 145 6.77 4.60 -1.43
CA LEU A 145 7.48 3.31 -1.31
C LEU A 145 8.63 3.17 -2.30
N SER A 146 8.69 4.04 -3.30
CA SER A 146 9.70 3.99 -4.34
C SER A 146 10.64 5.18 -4.23
N LYS A 147 11.89 4.92 -3.85
CA LYS A 147 12.97 5.72 -4.43
C LYS A 147 13.02 5.32 -5.91
N ASP A 148 12.66 6.28 -6.77
CA ASP A 148 12.82 6.28 -8.24
C ASP A 148 12.06 5.23 -9.05
N ILE A 149 10.94 5.62 -9.70
CA ILE A 149 10.41 4.87 -10.86
C ILE A 149 9.69 5.77 -11.86
N LEU A 150 10.25 5.86 -13.06
CA LEU A 150 9.59 6.33 -14.27
C LEU A 150 8.72 5.20 -14.85
N VAL A 151 7.40 5.37 -14.83
CA VAL A 151 6.43 4.42 -15.41
C VAL A 151 6.68 4.28 -16.92
N LYS A 152 6.98 3.07 -17.38
CA LYS A 152 6.94 2.71 -18.80
C LYS A 152 5.59 2.08 -19.10
N ASP A 153 4.87 2.73 -20.02
CA ASP A 153 3.62 2.33 -20.67
C ASP A 153 2.31 2.27 -19.86
N LYS A 154 1.24 2.80 -20.48
CA LYS A 154 -0.04 3.12 -19.81
C LYS A 154 -1.04 1.96 -19.73
N ASN A 155 -0.79 0.85 -20.45
CA ASN A 155 -1.71 -0.30 -20.51
C ASN A 155 -1.34 -1.44 -19.53
N GLU A 156 -0.13 -1.47 -18.98
CA GLU A 156 0.31 -2.47 -17.97
C GLU A 156 0.16 -1.96 -16.51
N VAL A 157 -0.39 -0.75 -16.35
CA VAL A 157 -0.39 -0.01 -15.07
C VAL A 157 -1.27 -0.67 -14.01
N VAL A 158 -2.36 -1.34 -14.38
CA VAL A 158 -3.31 -1.89 -13.39
C VAL A 158 -2.77 -3.15 -12.72
N GLY A 159 -2.24 -4.10 -13.49
CA GLY A 159 -1.62 -5.30 -12.94
C GLY A 159 -0.45 -4.99 -12.02
N GLN A 160 0.39 -4.02 -12.41
CA GLN A 160 1.47 -3.47 -11.59
C GLN A 160 0.91 -2.81 -10.31
N LEU A 161 -0.07 -1.92 -10.45
CA LEU A 161 -0.68 -1.21 -9.32
C LEU A 161 -1.24 -2.17 -8.26
N VAL A 162 -1.96 -3.21 -8.69
CA VAL A 162 -2.48 -4.26 -7.80
C VAL A 162 -1.31 -4.94 -7.08
N THR A 163 -0.31 -5.38 -7.83
CA THR A 163 0.85 -6.10 -7.30
C THR A 163 1.61 -5.25 -6.27
N GLU A 164 1.91 -4.00 -6.60
CA GLU A 164 2.57 -3.06 -5.70
C GLU A 164 1.75 -2.80 -4.44
N THR A 165 0.43 -2.58 -4.57
CA THR A 165 -0.45 -2.32 -3.43
C THR A 165 -0.47 -3.50 -2.46
N ILE A 166 -0.62 -4.73 -2.96
CA ILE A 166 -0.62 -5.95 -2.14
C ILE A 166 0.75 -6.20 -1.50
N LEU A 167 1.85 -6.07 -2.25
CA LEU A 167 3.20 -6.23 -1.70
C LEU A 167 3.51 -5.18 -0.63
N SER A 168 3.00 -3.96 -0.80
CA SER A 168 3.13 -2.87 0.17
C SER A 168 2.36 -3.17 1.45
N LEU A 169 1.13 -3.69 1.34
CA LEU A 169 0.36 -4.16 2.48
C LEU A 169 1.08 -5.27 3.24
N ARG A 170 1.55 -6.31 2.56
CA ARG A 170 2.35 -7.40 3.16
C ARG A 170 3.56 -6.87 3.90
N THR A 171 4.31 -5.98 3.25
CA THR A 171 5.52 -5.36 3.84
C THR A 171 5.16 -4.58 5.10
N TYR A 172 4.07 -3.81 5.08
CA TYR A 172 3.59 -3.08 6.24
C TYR A 172 3.23 -4.03 7.39
N LEU A 173 2.43 -5.06 7.13
CA LEU A 173 1.96 -6.01 8.15
C LEU A 173 3.13 -6.79 8.78
N ILE A 174 4.09 -7.23 7.96
CA ILE A 174 5.32 -7.88 8.46
C ILE A 174 6.11 -6.93 9.37
N ASN A 175 6.23 -5.65 9.00
CA ASN A 175 6.92 -4.68 9.84
C ASN A 175 6.21 -4.46 11.19
N GLU A 176 4.89 -4.40 11.20
CA GLU A 176 4.11 -4.29 12.44
C GLU A 176 4.29 -5.55 13.29
N LYS A 177 4.25 -6.74 12.69
CA LYS A 177 4.45 -8.00 13.40
C LYS A 177 5.83 -8.10 14.03
N VAL A 178 6.88 -7.71 13.30
CA VAL A 178 8.24 -7.64 13.83
C VAL A 178 8.35 -6.68 15.01
N LYS A 179 7.70 -5.51 14.94
CA LYS A 179 7.70 -4.54 16.06
C LYS A 179 6.98 -5.09 17.30
N GLU A 180 5.88 -5.81 17.11
CA GLU A 180 5.15 -6.49 18.18
C GLU A 180 6.06 -7.50 18.90
N LEU A 181 6.66 -8.42 18.16
CA LEU A 181 7.57 -9.44 18.69
C LEU A 181 8.81 -8.82 19.38
N GLN A 182 9.37 -7.76 18.81
CA GLN A 182 10.46 -7.00 19.43
C GLN A 182 10.04 -6.30 20.73
N THR A 183 8.77 -5.96 20.89
CA THR A 183 8.25 -5.36 22.12
C THR A 183 8.02 -6.45 23.18
N GLU A 184 7.58 -7.63 22.77
CA GLU A 184 7.39 -8.80 23.64
C GLU A 184 8.72 -9.28 24.25
N THR A 185 9.77 -9.42 23.42
CA THR A 185 11.12 -9.78 23.89
C THR A 185 11.71 -8.78 24.90
N LYS A 186 11.31 -7.50 24.85
CA LYS A 186 11.74 -6.48 25.82
C LYS A 186 10.97 -6.53 27.14
N LYS A 187 9.76 -7.09 27.14
CA LYS A 187 8.90 -7.21 28.33
C LYS A 187 9.15 -8.50 29.10
N ASN A 188 9.54 -9.57 28.40
CA ASN A 188 9.78 -10.88 29.00
C ASN A 188 11.27 -11.10 29.30
N ASN A 189 11.60 -11.34 30.58
CA ASN A 189 12.95 -11.66 31.07
C ASN A 189 13.30 -13.16 30.95
N THR A 190 12.49 -13.94 30.23
CA THR A 190 12.68 -15.38 30.00
C THR A 190 13.42 -15.66 28.69
N ASP A 191 13.64 -16.93 28.37
CA ASP A 191 14.21 -17.33 27.09
C ASP A 191 13.36 -16.82 25.92
N ASN A 192 13.97 -16.01 25.05
CA ASN A 192 13.36 -15.39 23.88
C ASN A 192 13.82 -16.05 22.57
N SER A 193 14.49 -17.20 22.63
CA SER A 193 15.09 -17.89 21.48
C SER A 193 14.08 -18.17 20.36
N GLU A 194 12.87 -18.59 20.70
CA GLU A 194 11.80 -18.88 19.74
C GLU A 194 11.27 -17.60 19.06
N ILE A 195 11.02 -16.53 19.83
CA ILE A 195 10.58 -15.23 19.31
C ILE A 195 11.65 -14.62 18.39
N LEU A 196 12.93 -14.75 18.74
CA LEU A 196 14.04 -14.27 17.91
C LEU A 196 14.16 -15.05 16.59
N LYS A 197 13.86 -16.35 16.60
CA LYS A 197 13.80 -17.17 15.39
C LYS A 197 12.66 -16.69 14.49
N GLU A 198 11.49 -16.45 15.06
CA GLU A 198 10.33 -15.92 14.31
C GLU A 198 10.62 -14.55 13.68
N ILE A 199 11.24 -13.63 14.43
CA ILE A 199 11.68 -12.32 13.89
C ILE A 199 12.64 -12.51 12.70
N ASN A 200 13.58 -13.45 12.78
CA ASN A 200 14.52 -13.72 11.70
C ASN A 200 13.81 -14.26 10.45
N ASP A 201 12.81 -15.12 10.63
CA ASP A 201 12.02 -15.66 9.52
C ASP A 201 11.18 -14.56 8.84
N TYR A 202 10.62 -13.61 9.60
CA TYR A 202 9.99 -12.41 9.02
C TYR A 202 10.97 -11.52 8.24
N TYR A 203 12.21 -11.37 8.69
CA TYR A 203 13.21 -10.61 7.93
C TYR A 203 13.57 -11.28 6.60
N LYS A 204 13.65 -12.61 6.55
CA LYS A 204 13.84 -13.34 5.28
C LYS A 204 12.66 -13.11 4.34
N LEU A 205 11.43 -13.24 4.85
CA LEU A 205 10.22 -12.98 4.06
C LEU A 205 10.19 -11.56 3.51
N LYS A 206 10.54 -10.57 4.35
CA LYS A 206 10.67 -9.16 3.94
C LYS A 206 11.70 -8.98 2.83
N SER A 207 12.86 -9.64 2.91
CA SER A 207 13.88 -9.60 1.85
C SER A 207 13.34 -10.11 0.51
N LEU A 208 12.64 -11.25 0.53
CA LEU A 208 12.02 -11.83 -0.67
C LEU A 208 10.96 -10.89 -1.28
N LEU A 209 10.17 -10.21 -0.44
CA LEU A 209 9.19 -9.23 -0.90
C LEU A 209 9.85 -8.02 -1.55
N TYR A 210 10.96 -7.51 -1.01
CA TYR A 210 11.70 -6.42 -1.65
C TYR A 210 12.31 -6.84 -2.99
N GLU A 211 12.87 -8.04 -3.09
CA GLU A 211 13.37 -8.55 -4.36
C GLU A 211 12.26 -8.65 -5.40
N LYS A 212 11.05 -9.09 -4.99
CA LYS A 212 9.89 -9.11 -5.89
C LYS A 212 9.45 -7.69 -6.26
N LEU A 213 9.36 -6.77 -5.30
CA LEU A 213 8.98 -5.38 -5.55
C LEU A 213 9.95 -4.76 -6.57
N ASN A 214 11.26 -4.88 -6.36
CA ASN A 214 12.29 -4.33 -7.24
C ASN A 214 12.33 -4.93 -8.66
N ARG A 215 11.68 -6.08 -8.90
CA ARG A 215 11.55 -6.67 -10.25
C ARG A 215 10.32 -6.16 -10.99
N VAL A 216 9.27 -5.80 -10.25
CA VAL A 216 8.03 -5.23 -10.78
C VAL A 216 8.23 -3.76 -11.19
N ILE A 217 9.29 -3.13 -10.66
CA ILE A 217 9.75 -1.75 -10.89
C ILE A 217 10.63 -1.65 -12.15
#